data_AF-A0A7V1Q4C3-F1
#
_entry.id   AF-A0A7V1Q4C3-F1
#
_cell.length_a   1.000
_cell.length_b   1.000
_cell.length_c   1.000
_cell.angle_alpha   90.00
_cell.angle_beta   90.00
_cell.angle_gamma   90.00
#
_symmetry.space_group_name_H-M   'P 1'
#
loop_
_entity.id
_entity.type
_entity.pdbx_description
1 polymer ?
#
loop_
_entity_poly.entity_id
_entity_poly.type
_entity_poly.pdbx_seq_one_letter_code
_entity_poly.pdbx_strand_id
1 'polypeptide(L)'
;MQKRVSRWLLLVVAGVMALTVSASATTNVVGSAGAGWQAWSAPNQDGNPYWDNTSQDGNQKNIGYFLSKTGSFSSHPASPNITPPWWGYSGGSADLNFYFNSNLSQAVKLYIEVAGYANINELGWYDVSNPSVGGVIFPGPAGAGSTTVFTPTTNFGLYIKTAGGKKYYTQSMLNVGSEQQHQHFALFKEAPSVYWIGIEDKPANSGEGFGGDYNDMVIRMAVVPEPATMSLFALGLLPLLRRRKA
;
A
#
# COMPACT_ATOMS: atom_id res chain seq x y z
N MET A 1 77.13 19.64 4.00
CA MET A 1 75.92 19.96 4.79
C MET A 1 74.85 20.48 3.84
N GLN A 2 73.93 19.63 3.36
CA GLN A 2 72.58 20.02 2.93
C GLN A 2 71.75 18.75 2.70
N LYS A 3 70.78 18.51 3.60
CA LYS A 3 69.74 17.50 3.47
C LYS A 3 68.78 17.93 2.37
N ARG A 4 68.35 17.03 1.48
CA ARG A 4 67.05 17.14 0.82
C ARG A 4 66.29 15.82 0.88
N VAL A 5 65.02 16.00 1.19
CA VAL A 5 64.07 15.04 1.73
C VAL A 5 63.30 14.37 0.59
N SER A 6 63.11 13.06 0.74
CA SER A 6 62.00 12.20 0.30
C SER A 6 60.81 12.86 -0.43
N ARG A 7 60.38 12.26 -1.55
CA ARG A 7 58.95 12.21 -1.92
C ARG A 7 58.59 10.82 -2.46
N TRP A 8 57.97 10.05 -1.57
CA TRP A 8 57.14 8.91 -1.91
C TRP A 8 56.03 9.34 -2.88
N LEU A 9 55.92 8.64 -4.00
CA LEU A 9 54.79 8.77 -4.91
C LEU A 9 53.62 7.95 -4.33
N LEU A 10 52.77 8.59 -3.52
CA LEU A 10 51.47 8.03 -3.14
C LEU A 10 50.53 8.15 -4.35
N LEU A 11 50.33 7.05 -5.06
CA LEU A 11 49.28 6.90 -6.06
C LEU A 11 47.93 6.87 -5.32
N VAL A 12 47.28 8.02 -5.22
CA VAL A 12 45.88 8.12 -4.79
C VAL A 12 45.03 7.61 -5.95
N VAL A 13 44.63 6.34 -5.90
CA VAL A 13 43.56 5.81 -6.75
C VAL A 13 42.25 6.37 -6.19
N ALA A 14 41.83 7.52 -6.73
CA ALA A 14 40.48 8.03 -6.57
C ALA A 14 39.52 7.11 -7.34
N GLY A 15 39.12 6.00 -6.70
CA GLY A 15 38.06 5.14 -7.19
C GLY A 15 36.74 5.87 -7.01
N VAL A 16 36.21 6.43 -8.11
CA VAL A 16 34.79 6.80 -8.21
C VAL A 16 34.00 5.49 -8.09
N MET A 17 33.62 5.13 -6.86
CA MET A 17 32.58 4.12 -6.65
C MET A 17 31.27 4.76 -7.07
N ALA A 18 30.91 4.58 -8.34
CA ALA A 18 29.54 4.71 -8.77
C ALA A 18 28.72 3.74 -7.90
N LEU A 19 27.95 4.27 -6.94
CA LEU A 19 26.86 3.53 -6.35
C LEU A 19 25.92 3.19 -7.50
N THR A 20 26.00 1.96 -8.00
CA THR A 20 24.91 1.37 -8.76
C THR A 20 23.77 1.22 -7.78
N VAL A 21 22.84 2.18 -7.80
CA VAL A 21 21.52 2.03 -7.18
C VAL A 21 20.91 0.82 -7.88
N SER A 22 20.83 -0.31 -7.18
CA SER A 22 20.08 -1.48 -7.63
C SER A 22 18.69 -1.00 -8.06
N ALA A 23 18.24 -1.41 -9.25
CA ALA A 23 16.93 -1.04 -9.78
C ALA A 23 15.88 -1.10 -8.67
N SER A 24 15.21 0.02 -8.40
CA SER A 24 14.21 0.12 -7.34
C SER A 24 13.19 -0.99 -7.55
N ALA A 25 13.20 -2.00 -6.69
CA ALA A 25 12.16 -3.00 -6.70
C ALA A 25 10.87 -2.30 -6.24
N THR A 26 9.84 -2.36 -7.08
CA THR A 26 8.60 -1.60 -6.92
C THR A 26 7.42 -2.53 -6.72
N THR A 27 6.45 -2.10 -5.92
CA THR A 27 5.11 -2.70 -5.93
C THR A 27 4.26 -1.98 -6.96
N ASN A 28 3.83 -2.69 -8.00
CA ASN A 28 2.96 -2.17 -9.05
C ASN A 28 1.51 -2.63 -8.84
N VAL A 29 0.55 -1.80 -9.26
CA VAL A 29 -0.86 -2.20 -9.33
C VAL A 29 -1.11 -2.82 -10.69
N VAL A 30 -1.76 -3.97 -10.70
CA VAL A 30 -2.28 -4.61 -11.90
C VAL A 30 -3.79 -4.62 -11.79
N GLY A 31 -4.46 -4.03 -12.77
CA GLY A 31 -5.92 -3.91 -12.79
C GLY A 31 -6.52 -4.24 -14.14
N SER A 32 -7.82 -4.00 -14.25
CA SER A 32 -8.59 -4.27 -15.45
C SER A 32 -8.19 -3.38 -16.63
N ALA A 33 -8.45 -3.84 -17.86
CA ALA A 33 -8.20 -3.04 -19.05
C ALA A 33 -8.98 -1.71 -19.01
N GLY A 34 -8.28 -0.59 -19.16
CA GLY A 34 -8.85 0.76 -19.09
C GLY A 34 -8.86 1.40 -17.70
N ALA A 35 -8.56 0.65 -16.64
CA ALA A 35 -8.31 1.22 -15.32
C ALA A 35 -6.93 1.89 -15.25
N GLY A 36 -6.80 2.90 -14.40
CA GLY A 36 -5.55 3.64 -14.22
C GLY A 36 -5.60 4.64 -13.08
N TRP A 37 -4.50 5.36 -12.89
CA TRP A 37 -4.42 6.45 -11.92
C TRP A 37 -5.17 7.67 -12.43
N GLN A 38 -6.16 8.11 -11.68
CA GLN A 38 -6.99 9.28 -11.95
C GLN A 38 -6.58 10.44 -11.03
N ALA A 39 -6.80 11.67 -11.51
CA ALA A 39 -6.51 12.86 -10.72
C ALA A 39 -7.45 12.98 -9.52
N TRP A 40 -6.93 13.53 -8.42
CA TRP A 40 -7.70 13.83 -7.23
C TRP A 40 -8.68 14.98 -7.48
N SER A 41 -9.91 14.84 -6.97
CA SER A 41 -10.90 15.90 -6.80
C SER A 41 -11.16 16.12 -5.32
N ALA A 42 -11.46 17.36 -4.91
CA ALA A 42 -11.81 17.64 -3.52
C ALA A 42 -13.09 16.87 -3.15
N PRO A 43 -13.12 16.18 -2.00
CA PRO A 43 -14.27 15.38 -1.59
C PRO A 43 -15.48 16.28 -1.35
N ASN A 44 -16.65 15.86 -1.82
CA ASN A 44 -17.92 16.56 -1.69
C ASN A 44 -19.11 15.62 -1.40
N GLN A 45 -18.88 14.30 -1.31
CA GLN A 45 -19.88 13.25 -1.07
C GLN A 45 -20.95 13.08 -2.16
N ASP A 46 -20.63 13.41 -3.43
CA ASP A 46 -21.56 13.28 -4.56
C ASP A 46 -21.60 11.88 -5.21
N GLY A 47 -20.80 10.94 -4.71
CA GLY A 47 -20.66 9.58 -5.24
C GLY A 47 -19.75 9.46 -6.47
N ASN A 48 -19.07 10.54 -6.84
CA ASN A 48 -18.15 10.58 -7.97
C ASN A 48 -16.83 11.28 -7.61
N PRO A 49 -15.70 10.56 -7.59
CA PRO A 49 -15.53 9.15 -7.96
C PRO A 49 -16.10 8.18 -6.93
N TYR A 50 -16.06 6.88 -7.23
CA TYR A 50 -16.69 5.81 -6.44
C TYR A 50 -16.36 5.81 -4.94
N TRP A 51 -15.26 6.44 -4.52
CA TRP A 51 -14.83 6.55 -3.12
C TRP A 51 -15.38 7.79 -2.39
N ASP A 52 -15.97 8.75 -3.12
CA ASP A 52 -16.50 9.99 -2.56
C ASP A 52 -18.00 9.88 -2.23
N ASN A 53 -18.37 8.83 -1.49
CA ASN A 53 -19.76 8.62 -1.07
C ASN A 53 -20.07 9.35 0.25
N THR A 54 -21.37 9.47 0.54
CA THR A 54 -21.85 9.83 1.88
C THR A 54 -21.53 8.70 2.87
N SER A 55 -21.16 9.07 4.10
CA SER A 55 -20.78 8.16 5.20
C SER A 55 -21.92 8.03 6.21
N GLN A 56 -22.20 6.81 6.70
CA GLN A 56 -23.14 6.62 7.82
C GLN A 56 -22.51 6.94 9.17
N ASP A 57 -21.18 6.96 9.27
CA ASP A 57 -20.48 7.35 10.51
C ASP A 57 -20.54 8.86 10.78
N GLY A 58 -20.97 9.63 9.78
CA GLY A 58 -21.34 11.02 9.91
C GLY A 58 -21.03 11.89 8.69
N ASN A 59 -21.38 13.16 8.82
CA ASN A 59 -21.17 14.14 7.75
C ASN A 59 -19.67 14.29 7.42
N GLN A 60 -19.31 14.27 6.14
CA GLN A 60 -17.93 14.51 5.67
C GLN A 60 -16.89 13.57 6.30
N LYS A 61 -17.19 12.27 6.34
CA LYS A 61 -16.37 11.22 6.98
C LYS A 61 -15.88 10.11 6.04
N ASN A 62 -16.01 10.23 4.73
CA ASN A 62 -15.39 9.23 3.83
C ASN A 62 -13.85 9.32 3.83
N ILE A 63 -13.20 8.35 3.18
CA ILE A 63 -11.73 8.32 3.03
C ILE A 63 -11.17 9.60 2.40
N GLY A 64 -11.91 10.22 1.48
CA GLY A 64 -11.55 11.47 0.84
C GLY A 64 -11.19 12.54 1.87
N TYR A 65 -12.12 12.82 2.78
CA TYR A 65 -11.93 13.77 3.88
C TYR A 65 -10.80 13.37 4.84
N PHE A 66 -10.64 12.06 5.08
CA PHE A 66 -9.53 11.57 5.91
C PHE A 66 -8.18 11.87 5.26
N LEU A 67 -8.00 11.59 3.98
CA LEU A 67 -6.71 11.82 3.31
C LEU A 67 -6.40 13.31 3.15
N SER A 68 -7.38 14.12 2.74
CA SER A 68 -7.19 15.57 2.55
C SER A 68 -7.17 16.39 3.84
N LYS A 69 -7.42 15.77 5.01
CA LYS A 69 -7.51 16.46 6.29
C LYS A 69 -8.53 17.60 6.28
N THR A 70 -9.72 17.29 5.79
CA THR A 70 -10.84 18.23 5.68
C THR A 70 -12.07 17.65 6.38
N GLY A 71 -13.17 18.42 6.40
CA GLY A 71 -14.44 17.99 7.00
C GLY A 71 -14.29 17.53 8.44
N SER A 72 -14.88 16.38 8.76
CA SER A 72 -14.84 15.80 10.10
C SER A 72 -13.44 15.34 10.54
N PHE A 73 -12.47 15.28 9.62
CA PHE A 73 -11.07 14.92 9.91
C PHE A 73 -10.11 16.12 9.96
N SER A 74 -10.60 17.36 9.84
CA SER A 74 -9.78 18.58 9.82
C SER A 74 -8.80 18.73 11.00
N SER A 75 -9.18 18.25 12.18
CA SER A 75 -8.34 18.24 13.39
C SER A 75 -7.77 16.86 13.74
N HIS A 76 -8.03 15.83 12.92
CA HIS A 76 -7.64 14.47 13.25
C HIS A 76 -6.11 14.30 13.18
N PRO A 77 -5.44 13.82 14.25
CA PRO A 77 -3.98 13.79 14.31
C PRO A 77 -3.35 12.78 13.34
N ALA A 78 -4.07 11.72 13.00
CA ALA A 78 -3.58 10.70 12.06
C ALA A 78 -3.86 11.04 10.58
N SER A 79 -4.66 12.07 10.31
CA SER A 79 -4.99 12.46 8.93
C SER A 79 -3.77 13.12 8.25
N PRO A 80 -3.37 12.63 7.05
CA PRO A 80 -2.10 12.97 6.43
C PRO A 80 -2.03 14.33 5.71
N ASN A 81 -3.16 14.96 5.38
CA ASN A 81 -3.22 16.19 4.57
C ASN A 81 -2.53 16.05 3.20
N ILE A 82 -3.01 15.08 2.41
CA ILE A 82 -2.53 14.78 1.05
C ILE A 82 -3.70 14.68 0.06
N THR A 83 -3.40 14.81 -1.23
CA THR A 83 -4.37 14.70 -2.34
C THR A 83 -3.87 13.71 -3.41
N PRO A 84 -3.71 12.43 -3.07
CA PRO A 84 -3.09 11.43 -3.94
C PRO A 84 -3.99 11.08 -5.14
N PRO A 85 -3.45 10.75 -6.32
CA PRO A 85 -4.25 10.11 -7.37
C PRO A 85 -4.85 8.79 -6.89
N TRP A 86 -6.03 8.45 -7.41
CA TRP A 86 -6.79 7.26 -7.06
C TRP A 86 -6.84 6.25 -8.20
N TRP A 87 -7.02 4.97 -7.91
CA TRP A 87 -7.10 3.91 -8.92
C TRP A 87 -8.54 3.63 -9.34
N GLY A 88 -8.80 3.64 -10.65
CA GLY A 88 -10.09 3.26 -11.23
C GLY A 88 -10.23 3.77 -12.67
N TYR A 89 -11.46 3.92 -13.13
CA TYR A 89 -11.76 4.39 -14.49
C TYR A 89 -11.97 5.91 -14.53
N SER A 90 -11.66 6.54 -15.66
CA SER A 90 -11.82 7.99 -15.84
C SER A 90 -13.26 8.50 -15.71
N GLY A 91 -14.26 7.61 -15.83
CA GLY A 91 -15.67 7.91 -15.61
C GLY A 91 -16.10 7.91 -14.14
N GLY A 92 -15.18 7.71 -13.20
CA GLY A 92 -15.47 7.71 -11.76
C GLY A 92 -15.70 6.34 -11.15
N SER A 93 -15.91 5.29 -11.97
CA SER A 93 -16.19 3.94 -11.47
C SER A 93 -14.95 3.23 -10.91
N ALA A 94 -15.16 2.33 -9.95
CA ALA A 94 -14.11 1.49 -9.38
C ALA A 94 -13.59 0.47 -10.41
N ASP A 95 -12.32 0.10 -10.29
CA ASP A 95 -11.82 -1.15 -10.85
C ASP A 95 -12.22 -2.30 -9.93
N LEU A 96 -13.14 -3.15 -10.37
CA LEU A 96 -13.62 -4.29 -9.59
C LEU A 96 -12.57 -5.39 -9.42
N ASN A 97 -11.50 -5.37 -10.23
CA ASN A 97 -10.50 -6.44 -10.18
C ASN A 97 -9.10 -5.87 -10.30
N PHE A 98 -8.51 -5.57 -9.15
CA PHE A 98 -7.10 -5.20 -9.06
C PHE A 98 -6.34 -6.05 -8.03
N TYR A 99 -5.03 -6.11 -8.22
CA TYR A 99 -4.09 -6.74 -7.31
C TYR A 99 -2.73 -6.05 -7.41
N PHE A 100 -1.76 -6.50 -6.62
CA PHE A 100 -0.41 -5.97 -6.60
C PHE A 100 0.58 -6.98 -7.16
N ASN A 101 1.54 -6.49 -7.94
CA ASN A 101 2.71 -7.23 -8.39
C ASN A 101 3.94 -6.72 -7.64
N SER A 102 4.52 -7.55 -6.78
CA SER A 102 5.73 -7.24 -6.00
C SER A 102 6.37 -8.52 -5.46
N ASN A 103 7.70 -8.57 -5.46
CA ASN A 103 8.47 -9.62 -4.79
C ASN A 103 9.04 -9.18 -3.43
N LEU A 104 8.64 -7.99 -2.96
CA LEU A 104 9.18 -7.38 -1.75
C LEU A 104 8.23 -7.53 -0.57
N SER A 105 8.80 -7.55 0.64
CA SER A 105 8.03 -7.35 1.85
C SER A 105 7.37 -5.98 1.87
N GLN A 106 6.16 -5.91 2.42
CA GLN A 106 5.38 -4.68 2.55
C GLN A 106 5.24 -4.33 4.03
N ALA A 107 5.62 -3.11 4.39
CA ALA A 107 5.27 -2.51 5.67
C ALA A 107 3.86 -1.92 5.58
N VAL A 108 3.02 -2.25 6.56
CA VAL A 108 1.64 -1.78 6.64
C VAL A 108 1.41 -1.11 7.99
N LYS A 109 0.69 0.01 7.96
CA LYS A 109 0.19 0.69 9.16
C LYS A 109 -1.31 0.89 9.08
N LEU A 110 -2.02 0.55 10.15
CA LEU A 110 -3.43 0.88 10.36
C LEU A 110 -3.53 2.30 10.94
N TYR A 111 -4.26 3.19 10.28
CA TYR A 111 -4.33 4.61 10.66
C TYR A 111 -5.62 4.96 11.40
N ILE A 112 -6.75 4.51 10.89
CA ILE A 112 -8.05 4.63 11.52
C ILE A 112 -8.86 3.37 11.25
N GLU A 113 -9.80 3.13 12.14
CA GLU A 113 -10.84 2.13 11.96
C GLU A 113 -12.14 2.74 12.51
N VAL A 114 -13.01 3.19 11.62
CA VAL A 114 -14.26 3.90 11.96
C VAL A 114 -15.43 2.97 11.66
N ALA A 115 -15.40 1.79 12.27
CA ALA A 115 -16.38 0.73 11.99
C ALA A 115 -17.04 0.22 13.27
N GLY A 116 -18.33 -0.13 13.16
CA GLY A 116 -19.04 -0.87 14.22
C GLY A 116 -18.43 -2.25 14.49
N TYR A 117 -17.70 -2.81 13.52
CA TYR A 117 -17.02 -4.10 13.61
C TYR A 117 -15.51 -4.00 13.79
N ALA A 118 -14.99 -2.86 14.26
CA ALA A 118 -13.55 -2.63 14.39
C ALA A 118 -12.79 -3.76 15.12
N ASN A 119 -13.36 -4.32 16.19
CA ASN A 119 -12.70 -5.41 16.95
C ASN A 119 -12.77 -6.81 16.28
N ILE A 120 -13.38 -6.91 15.10
CA ILE A 120 -13.68 -8.18 14.40
C ILE A 120 -13.04 -8.19 13.01
N ASN A 121 -12.89 -7.04 12.37
CA ASN A 121 -12.36 -6.93 11.02
C ASN A 121 -10.92 -7.41 10.93
N GLU A 122 -10.70 -8.44 10.13
CA GLU A 122 -9.36 -8.95 9.84
C GLU A 122 -8.95 -8.54 8.43
N LEU A 123 -7.83 -7.82 8.33
CA LEU A 123 -7.18 -7.56 7.06
C LEU A 123 -6.16 -8.67 6.77
N GLY A 124 -6.17 -9.19 5.55
CA GLY A 124 -5.15 -10.12 5.08
C GLY A 124 -4.79 -9.94 3.61
N TRP A 125 -3.86 -10.77 3.16
CA TRP A 125 -3.46 -10.88 1.77
C TRP A 125 -3.69 -12.31 1.26
N TYR A 126 -3.79 -12.45 -0.06
CA TYR A 126 -3.92 -13.74 -0.71
C TYR A 126 -3.13 -13.77 -2.02
N ASP A 127 -2.72 -14.98 -2.44
CA ASP A 127 -2.09 -15.22 -3.73
C ASP A 127 -3.12 -15.21 -4.85
N VAL A 128 -2.88 -14.43 -5.91
CA VAL A 128 -3.84 -14.24 -7.01
C VAL A 128 -4.07 -15.54 -7.81
N SER A 129 -3.06 -16.40 -7.92
CA SER A 129 -3.16 -17.70 -8.60
C SER A 129 -3.83 -18.78 -7.74
N ASN A 130 -3.78 -18.64 -6.42
CA ASN A 130 -4.46 -19.53 -5.48
C ASN A 130 -4.91 -18.75 -4.21
N PRO A 131 -6.14 -18.23 -4.18
CA PRO A 131 -6.65 -17.43 -3.06
C PRO A 131 -6.73 -18.15 -1.70
N SER A 132 -6.49 -19.46 -1.66
CA SER A 132 -6.37 -20.22 -0.41
C SER A 132 -4.99 -20.06 0.25
N VAL A 133 -3.99 -19.55 -0.49
CA VAL A 133 -2.67 -19.21 0.02
C VAL A 133 -2.65 -17.73 0.39
N GLY A 134 -2.18 -17.39 1.58
CA GLY A 134 -2.18 -16.02 2.07
C GLY A 134 -1.80 -15.92 3.54
N GLY A 135 -2.07 -14.77 4.14
CA GLY A 135 -1.80 -14.53 5.55
C GLY A 135 -2.55 -13.33 6.10
N VAL A 136 -2.67 -13.28 7.42
CA VAL A 136 -3.27 -12.16 8.15
C VAL A 136 -2.25 -11.03 8.30
N ILE A 137 -2.67 -9.82 7.98
CA ILE A 137 -1.90 -8.57 8.20
C ILE A 137 -2.30 -8.00 9.57
N PHE A 138 -3.59 -7.74 9.77
CA PHE A 138 -4.13 -7.28 11.04
C PHE A 138 -5.27 -8.20 11.49
N PRO A 139 -5.18 -8.85 12.66
CA PRO A 139 -6.30 -9.57 13.24
C PRO A 139 -7.35 -8.60 13.77
N GLY A 140 -8.60 -9.07 13.97
CA GLY A 140 -9.71 -8.26 14.50
C GLY A 140 -9.38 -7.36 15.70
N PRO A 141 -8.61 -7.80 16.70
CA PRO A 141 -8.28 -6.93 17.84
C PRO A 141 -7.22 -5.85 17.56
N ALA A 142 -6.62 -5.80 16.37
CA ALA A 142 -5.66 -4.75 16.03
C ALA A 142 -6.37 -3.41 15.87
N GLY A 143 -5.78 -2.33 16.38
CA GLY A 143 -6.40 -1.01 16.34
C GLY A 143 -5.54 0.03 15.63
N ALA A 144 -6.11 1.23 15.49
CA ALA A 144 -5.43 2.39 14.94
C ALA A 144 -4.03 2.60 15.58
N GLY A 145 -3.01 2.76 14.73
CA GLY A 145 -1.61 2.88 15.12
C GLY A 145 -0.80 1.59 14.97
N SER A 146 -1.45 0.43 14.87
CA SER A 146 -0.75 -0.85 14.67
C SER A 146 0.05 -0.87 13.37
N THR A 147 1.22 -1.52 13.42
CA THR A 147 2.10 -1.72 12.27
C THR A 147 2.53 -3.17 12.16
N THR A 148 2.78 -3.63 10.94
CA THR A 148 3.30 -4.96 10.66
C THR A 148 4.07 -4.97 9.35
N VAL A 149 4.79 -6.07 9.11
CA VAL A 149 5.43 -6.35 7.82
C VAL A 149 4.97 -7.73 7.37
N PHE A 150 4.56 -7.86 6.10
CA PHE A 150 4.27 -9.16 5.51
C PHE A 150 5.07 -9.36 4.22
N THR A 151 5.34 -10.62 3.88
CA THR A 151 6.00 -11.00 2.63
C THR A 151 4.98 -11.74 1.77
N PRO A 152 4.45 -11.10 0.72
CA PRO A 152 3.51 -11.74 -0.20
C PRO A 152 4.21 -12.65 -1.20
N THR A 153 3.40 -13.38 -1.97
CA THR A 153 3.85 -13.92 -3.26
C THR A 153 3.91 -12.80 -4.32
N THR A 154 4.49 -13.10 -5.49
CA THR A 154 4.70 -12.12 -6.56
C THR A 154 3.44 -11.36 -6.96
N ASN A 155 2.30 -12.05 -7.03
CA ASN A 155 1.01 -11.46 -7.33
C ASN A 155 0.09 -11.69 -6.15
N PHE A 156 -0.26 -10.63 -5.43
CA PHE A 156 -1.10 -10.72 -4.25
C PHE A 156 -2.24 -9.70 -4.29
N GLY A 157 -3.40 -10.10 -3.80
CA GLY A 157 -4.50 -9.19 -3.49
C GLY A 157 -4.67 -9.01 -1.99
N LEU A 158 -5.62 -8.17 -1.60
CA LEU A 158 -6.01 -7.97 -0.20
C LEU A 158 -7.43 -8.48 0.03
N TYR A 159 -7.70 -8.93 1.24
CA TYR A 159 -9.05 -9.24 1.68
C TYR A 159 -9.34 -8.62 3.05
N ILE A 160 -10.60 -8.25 3.26
CA ILE A 160 -11.14 -7.98 4.59
C ILE A 160 -12.08 -9.12 4.96
N LYS A 161 -11.94 -9.64 6.17
CA LYS A 161 -12.84 -10.62 6.74
C LYS A 161 -13.63 -9.97 7.87
N THR A 162 -14.95 -9.91 7.71
CA THR A 162 -15.84 -9.16 8.60
C THR A 162 -16.64 -10.11 9.50
N ALA A 163 -17.57 -9.56 10.29
CA ALA A 163 -18.43 -10.34 11.18
C ALA A 163 -19.17 -11.46 10.43
N GLY A 164 -19.19 -12.66 11.02
CA GLY A 164 -19.75 -13.86 10.38
C GLY A 164 -18.80 -14.56 9.40
N GLY A 165 -17.54 -14.12 9.29
CA GLY A 165 -16.49 -14.80 8.54
C GLY A 165 -16.54 -14.57 7.03
N LYS A 166 -17.36 -13.62 6.56
CA LYS A 166 -17.42 -13.23 5.15
C LYS A 166 -16.12 -12.53 4.76
N LYS A 167 -15.65 -12.82 3.55
CA LYS A 167 -14.46 -12.19 2.97
C LYS A 167 -14.83 -11.37 1.75
N TYR A 168 -14.25 -10.18 1.65
CA TYR A 168 -14.30 -9.34 0.46
C TYR A 168 -12.89 -9.11 -0.05
N TYR A 169 -12.68 -9.30 -1.35
CA TYR A 169 -11.38 -9.31 -2.00
C TYR A 169 -11.21 -8.10 -2.93
N THR A 170 -9.96 -7.66 -3.16
CA THR A 170 -9.64 -6.65 -4.19
C THR A 170 -9.96 -7.11 -5.61
N GLN A 171 -10.03 -8.44 -5.83
CA GLN A 171 -10.64 -9.04 -7.01
C GLN A 171 -12.08 -9.45 -6.70
N SER A 172 -13.03 -8.55 -6.95
CA SER A 172 -14.44 -8.75 -6.59
C SER A 172 -15.06 -10.01 -7.19
N MET A 173 -14.53 -10.54 -8.29
CA MET A 173 -14.98 -11.83 -8.84
C MET A 173 -14.77 -13.03 -7.89
N LEU A 174 -13.91 -12.89 -6.87
CA LEU A 174 -13.75 -13.88 -5.79
C LEU A 174 -14.84 -13.75 -4.70
N ASN A 175 -15.57 -12.64 -4.68
CA ASN A 175 -16.70 -12.44 -3.77
C ASN A 175 -17.93 -13.25 -4.24
N VAL A 176 -18.95 -13.31 -3.40
CA VAL A 176 -20.19 -14.07 -3.67
C VAL A 176 -21.36 -13.15 -4.03
N GLY A 177 -22.17 -13.54 -5.00
CA GLY A 177 -23.43 -12.85 -5.31
C GLY A 177 -23.24 -11.39 -5.76
N SER A 178 -24.00 -10.47 -5.17
CA SER A 178 -23.97 -9.04 -5.48
C SER A 178 -22.62 -8.38 -5.21
N GLU A 179 -21.80 -8.96 -4.32
CA GLU A 179 -20.49 -8.43 -3.95
C GLU A 179 -19.47 -8.52 -5.10
N GLN A 180 -19.78 -9.27 -6.17
CA GLN A 180 -18.96 -9.28 -7.38
C GLN A 180 -19.04 -7.97 -8.18
N GLN A 181 -20.07 -7.16 -7.93
CA GLN A 181 -20.31 -5.87 -8.58
C GLN A 181 -19.93 -4.69 -7.67
N HIS A 182 -19.31 -4.95 -6.53
CA HIS A 182 -18.97 -3.97 -5.52
C HIS A 182 -17.48 -4.06 -5.19
N GLN A 183 -16.82 -2.91 -5.10
CA GLN A 183 -15.42 -2.82 -4.73
C GLN A 183 -15.32 -2.36 -3.28
N HIS A 184 -14.77 -3.20 -2.41
CA HIS A 184 -14.59 -2.91 -0.98
C HIS A 184 -13.28 -2.17 -0.68
N PHE A 185 -12.44 -1.92 -1.69
CA PHE A 185 -11.14 -1.28 -1.52
C PHE A 185 -10.99 -0.06 -2.42
N ALA A 186 -10.79 1.11 -1.82
CA ALA A 186 -10.39 2.33 -2.51
C ALA A 186 -8.87 2.51 -2.41
N LEU A 187 -8.19 2.61 -3.56
CA LEU A 187 -6.74 2.65 -3.63
C LEU A 187 -6.21 4.01 -4.09
N PHE A 188 -5.22 4.54 -3.37
CA PHE A 188 -4.61 5.84 -3.63
C PHE A 188 -3.08 5.75 -3.62
N LYS A 189 -2.40 6.52 -4.47
CA LYS A 189 -0.94 6.49 -4.60
C LYS A 189 -0.31 7.77 -4.08
N GLU A 190 0.36 7.68 -2.92
CA GLU A 190 1.12 8.80 -2.36
C GLU A 190 2.45 9.00 -3.13
N ALA A 191 3.15 7.90 -3.41
CA ALA A 191 4.44 7.89 -4.09
C ALA A 191 4.64 6.53 -4.81
N PRO A 192 5.68 6.35 -5.63
CA PRO A 192 6.00 5.03 -6.18
C PRO A 192 6.10 3.97 -5.07
N SER A 193 5.30 2.90 -5.18
CA SER A 193 5.24 1.81 -4.19
C SER A 193 4.77 2.21 -2.79
N VAL A 194 4.08 3.35 -2.66
CA VAL A 194 3.48 3.81 -1.40
C VAL A 194 2.00 4.10 -1.66
N TYR A 195 1.16 3.34 -0.98
CA TYR A 195 -0.29 3.33 -1.20
C TYR A 195 -1.05 3.61 0.09
N TRP A 196 -2.13 4.39 -0.04
CA TRP A 196 -3.19 4.43 0.95
C TRP A 196 -4.36 3.61 0.45
N ILE A 197 -4.98 2.84 1.35
CA ILE A 197 -6.10 1.97 1.02
C ILE A 197 -7.19 2.23 2.05
N GLY A 198 -8.36 2.64 1.58
CA GLY A 198 -9.59 2.63 2.35
C GLY A 198 -10.36 1.37 2.08
N ILE A 199 -11.04 0.88 3.10
CA ILE A 199 -11.71 -0.41 3.09
C ILE A 199 -13.13 -0.20 3.60
N GLU A 200 -14.08 -0.84 2.94
CA GLU A 200 -15.49 -0.91 3.30
C GLU A 200 -15.81 -2.32 3.83
N ASP A 201 -16.39 -2.41 5.01
CA ASP A 201 -16.69 -3.67 5.70
C ASP A 201 -18.16 -4.13 5.55
N LYS A 202 -19.03 -3.25 5.06
CA LYS A 202 -20.44 -3.58 4.84
C LYS A 202 -20.66 -4.23 3.48
N PRO A 203 -21.72 -5.06 3.35
CA PRO A 203 -22.12 -5.60 2.05
C PRO A 203 -22.63 -4.49 1.12
N ALA A 204 -22.60 -4.76 -0.18
CA ALA A 204 -23.14 -3.89 -1.20
C ALA A 204 -24.59 -3.43 -0.91
N ASN A 205 -24.89 -2.17 -1.23
CA ASN A 205 -26.20 -1.53 -1.03
C ASN A 205 -26.62 -1.33 0.44
N SER A 206 -25.66 -1.18 1.36
CA SER A 206 -25.88 -0.87 2.78
C SER A 206 -26.40 0.55 3.06
N GLY A 207 -26.56 1.40 2.04
CA GLY A 207 -27.05 2.78 2.16
C GLY A 207 -25.98 3.87 2.06
N GLU A 208 -24.74 3.51 1.70
CA GLU A 208 -23.59 4.42 1.46
C GLU A 208 -23.25 4.54 -0.03
N GLY A 209 -24.27 4.41 -0.89
CA GLY A 209 -24.10 4.36 -2.34
C GLY A 209 -23.58 3.01 -2.84
N PHE A 210 -23.06 2.99 -4.07
CA PHE A 210 -22.58 1.76 -4.75
C PHE A 210 -21.15 1.35 -4.34
N GLY A 211 -20.45 2.17 -3.54
CA GLY A 211 -19.03 1.97 -3.21
C GLY A 211 -18.74 1.84 -1.72
N GLY A 212 -19.55 2.42 -0.84
CA GLY A 212 -19.16 2.57 0.56
C GLY A 212 -18.34 3.84 0.77
N ASP A 213 -18.08 4.21 2.02
CA ASP A 213 -17.34 5.44 2.33
C ASP A 213 -15.84 5.22 2.53
N TYR A 214 -15.44 3.94 2.59
CA TYR A 214 -14.08 3.43 2.70
C TYR A 214 -13.30 3.95 3.91
N ASN A 215 -13.99 4.41 4.95
CA ASN A 215 -13.38 4.86 6.20
C ASN A 215 -13.29 3.75 7.26
N ASP A 216 -14.01 2.62 7.05
CA ASP A 216 -14.17 1.56 8.06
C ASP A 216 -12.82 1.07 8.53
N MET A 217 -11.88 0.91 7.59
CA MET A 217 -10.47 0.69 7.88
C MET A 217 -9.60 1.43 6.86
N VAL A 218 -8.65 2.24 7.34
CA VAL A 218 -7.69 2.95 6.48
C VAL A 218 -6.27 2.52 6.82
N ILE A 219 -5.57 1.99 5.83
CA ILE A 219 -4.17 1.58 5.95
C ILE A 219 -3.26 2.37 5.01
N ARG A 220 -1.97 2.37 5.35
CA ARG A 220 -0.89 2.77 4.46
C ARG A 220 0.05 1.59 4.26
N MET A 221 0.35 1.26 3.01
CA MET A 221 1.24 0.18 2.60
C MET A 221 2.44 0.74 1.83
N ALA A 222 3.64 0.29 2.16
CA ALA A 222 4.86 0.65 1.46
C ALA A 222 5.82 -0.52 1.35
N VAL A 223 6.60 -0.60 0.27
CA VAL A 223 7.70 -1.55 0.16
C VAL A 223 8.71 -1.33 1.29
N VAL A 224 9.19 -2.41 1.88
CA VAL A 224 10.37 -2.39 2.74
C VAL A 224 11.60 -2.42 1.83
N PRO A 225 12.45 -1.38 1.81
CA PRO A 225 13.68 -1.44 1.03
C PRO A 225 14.55 -2.59 1.52
N GLU A 226 15.04 -3.42 0.60
CA GLU A 226 16.06 -4.40 0.95
C GLU A 226 17.28 -3.65 1.53
N PRO A 227 17.75 -4.01 2.74
CA PRO A 227 18.88 -3.33 3.33
C PRO A 227 20.09 -3.37 2.40
N ALA A 228 20.67 -2.20 2.10
CA ALA A 228 21.91 -2.05 1.34
C ALA A 228 23.09 -2.87 1.93
N THR A 229 22.95 -3.40 3.14
CA THR A 229 23.88 -4.36 3.77
C THR A 229 24.07 -5.64 2.96
N MET A 230 23.10 -6.12 2.18
CA MET A 230 23.33 -7.28 1.28
C MET A 230 24.30 -6.92 0.15
N SER A 231 24.16 -5.73 -0.42
CA SER A 231 25.09 -5.21 -1.43
C SER A 231 26.46 -4.91 -0.83
N LEU A 232 26.51 -4.34 0.38
CA LEU A 232 27.77 -4.09 1.09
C LEU A 232 28.47 -5.39 1.51
N PHE A 233 27.73 -6.42 1.91
CA PHE A 233 28.25 -7.75 2.20
C PHE A 233 28.83 -8.41 0.95
N ALA A 234 28.10 -8.38 -0.17
CA ALA A 234 28.58 -8.89 -1.46
C ALA A 234 29.85 -8.14 -1.93
N LEU A 235 29.89 -6.81 -1.80
CA LEU A 235 31.08 -6.02 -2.10
C LEU A 235 32.25 -6.32 -1.15
N GLY A 236 31.96 -6.56 0.14
CA GLY A 236 32.95 -6.92 1.16
C GLY A 236 33.60 -8.30 0.94
N LEU A 237 32.97 -9.18 0.16
CA LEU A 237 33.51 -10.49 -0.22
C LEU A 237 34.40 -10.45 -1.48
N LEU A 238 34.33 -9.41 -2.30
CA LEU A 238 35.15 -9.27 -3.53
C LEU A 238 36.67 -9.27 -3.25
N PRO A 239 37.19 -8.62 -2.19
CA PRO A 239 38.61 -8.71 -1.85
C PRO A 239 39.06 -10.12 -1.43
N LEU A 240 38.16 -10.94 -0.89
CA LEU A 240 38.46 -12.31 -0.44
C LEU A 240 38.57 -13.29 -1.61
N LEU A 241 37.79 -13.09 -2.67
CA LEU A 241 37.88 -13.88 -3.91
C LEU A 241 39.19 -13.63 -4.68
N ARG A 242 39.83 -12.47 -4.50
CA ARG A 242 41.10 -12.11 -5.15
C ARG A 242 42.33 -12.77 -4.52
N ARG A 243 42.21 -13.44 -3.36
CA ARG A 243 43.34 -14.05 -2.64
C ARG A 243 43.71 -15.49 -3.03
N ARG A 244 43.02 -16.12 -3.99
CA ARG A 244 43.41 -17.46 -4.52
C ARG A 244 44.33 -17.38 -5.74
N LYS A 245 45.49 -16.75 -5.59
CA LYS A 245 46.70 -17.02 -6.40
C LYS A 245 47.94 -16.59 -5.59
N ALA A 246 48.41 -17.50 -4.76
CA ALA A 246 49.78 -17.59 -4.27
C ALA A 246 50.07 -19.08 -4.06
#